data_AF-A0A485NNT6-F1
#
_entry.id   AF-A0A485NNT6-F1
#
_cell.length_a   1.000
_cell.length_b   1.000
_cell.length_c   1.000
_cell.angle_alpha   90.00
_cell.angle_beta   90.00
_cell.angle_gamma   90.00
#
_symmetry.space_group_name_H-M   'P 1'
#
loop_
_entity.id
_entity.type
_entity.pdbx_description
1 polymer ?
#
loop_
_entity_poly.entity_id
_entity_poly.type
_entity_poly.pdbx_seq_one_letter_code
_entity_poly.pdbx_strand_id
1 'polypeptide(L)'
;MMLSSFIAETPLALLVVGLGGGSLPLFVHDHFPKSCIDAVEIDPSMLEVATQWFGFSQSDRMKVHIADGLDYITGLAGREGTAIGEFGGMLREE
;
A
#
# COMPACT_ATOMS: atom_id res chain seq x y z
N MET A 1 8.70 28.88 -0.30
CA MET A 1 8.24 28.20 0.94
C MET A 1 6.71 28.16 1.10
N MET A 2 5.89 28.63 0.15
CA MET A 2 4.42 28.71 0.32
C MET A 2 3.62 27.60 -0.40
N LEU A 3 4.28 26.73 -1.19
CA LEU A 3 3.61 25.67 -1.96
C LEU A 3 3.46 24.35 -1.20
N SER A 4 4.21 24.13 -0.11
CA SER A 4 4.17 22.85 0.62
C SER A 4 2.84 22.61 1.34
N SER A 5 2.12 23.66 1.73
CA SER A 5 0.83 23.56 2.42
C SER A 5 -0.34 23.10 1.54
N PHE A 6 -0.14 22.96 0.22
CA PHE A 6 -1.18 22.46 -0.69
C PHE A 6 -1.08 20.94 -0.92
N ILE A 7 0.05 20.34 -0.58
CA ILE A 7 0.22 18.88 -0.63
C ILE A 7 -0.59 18.30 0.54
N ALA A 8 -1.47 17.35 0.23
CA ALA A 8 -2.43 16.77 1.17
C ALA A 8 -1.79 16.44 2.53
N GLU A 9 -2.17 17.20 3.56
CA GLU A 9 -1.78 17.02 4.96
C GLU A 9 -2.40 15.76 5.57
N THR A 10 -3.33 15.11 4.87
CA THR A 10 -4.00 13.88 5.28
C THR A 10 -3.12 12.65 5.02
N PRO A 11 -2.98 11.75 5.99
CA PRO A 11 -2.35 10.44 5.76
C PRO A 11 -2.98 9.73 4.57
N LEU A 12 -2.15 9.15 3.70
CA LEU A 12 -2.58 8.42 2.51
C LEU A 12 -2.13 6.96 2.64
N ALA A 13 -3.06 6.04 2.81
CA ALA A 13 -2.79 4.61 2.69
C ALA A 13 -3.05 4.16 1.25
N LEU A 14 -2.07 3.54 0.61
CA LEU A 14 -2.16 3.12 -0.80
C LEU A 14 -1.70 1.67 -0.96
N LEU A 15 -2.58 0.83 -1.53
CA LEU A 15 -2.22 -0.48 -2.04
C LEU A 15 -2.05 -0.40 -3.56
N VAL A 16 -0.89 -0.77 -4.08
CA VAL A 16 -0.61 -0.87 -5.52
C VAL A 16 -0.46 -2.35 -5.89
N VAL A 17 -1.31 -2.86 -6.78
CA VAL A 17 -1.17 -4.22 -7.32
C VAL A 17 -0.51 -4.14 -8.69
N GLY A 18 0.65 -4.77 -8.82
CA GLY A 18 1.61 -4.59 -9.89
C GLY A 18 2.60 -3.48 -9.58
N LEU A 19 3.84 -3.84 -9.24
CA LEU A 19 4.95 -2.90 -9.07
C LEU A 19 5.43 -2.39 -10.43
N GLY A 20 5.57 -3.30 -11.40
CA GLY A 20 6.19 -2.99 -12.69
C GLY A 20 7.57 -2.36 -12.51
N GLY A 21 7.81 -1.20 -13.15
CA GLY A 21 9.05 -0.44 -12.97
C GLY A 21 9.12 0.43 -11.71
N GLY A 22 8.09 0.43 -10.85
CA GLY A 22 8.06 1.16 -9.59
C GLY A 22 7.75 2.66 -9.68
N SER A 23 7.48 3.21 -10.87
CA SER A 23 7.30 4.65 -11.08
C SER A 23 6.10 5.24 -10.34
N LEU A 24 4.94 4.56 -10.36
CA LEU A 24 3.74 5.00 -9.66
C LEU A 24 3.91 5.03 -8.13
N PRO A 25 4.30 3.93 -7.46
CA PRO A 25 4.52 3.96 -6.02
C PRO A 25 5.63 4.96 -5.64
N LEU A 26 6.71 5.05 -6.42
CA LEU A 26 7.78 6.02 -6.16
C LEU A 26 7.30 7.47 -6.28
N PHE A 27 6.51 7.80 -7.31
CA PHE A 27 5.91 9.13 -7.46
C PHE A 27 5.07 9.51 -6.23
N VAL A 28 4.21 8.60 -5.75
CA VAL A 28 3.39 8.86 -4.57
C VAL A 28 4.26 9.01 -3.32
N HIS A 29 5.27 8.16 -3.15
CA HIS A 29 6.21 8.23 -2.03
C HIS A 29 6.89 9.60 -1.92
N ASP A 30 7.35 10.14 -3.06
CA ASP A 30 8.14 11.37 -3.13
C ASP A 30 7.29 12.64 -3.00
N HIS A 31 6.05 12.61 -3.52
CA HIS A 31 5.18 13.79 -3.54
C HIS A 31 4.19 13.84 -2.38
N PHE A 32 3.95 12.72 -1.66
CA PHE A 32 3.05 12.65 -0.51
C PHE A 32 3.82 12.17 0.73
N PRO A 33 4.42 13.08 1.53
CA PRO A 33 5.30 12.71 2.65
C PRO A 33 4.62 11.88 3.75
N LYS A 34 3.28 11.97 3.88
CA LYS A 34 2.48 11.19 4.83
C LYS A 34 1.84 9.94 4.20
N SER A 35 2.32 9.52 3.03
CA SER A 35 1.87 8.27 2.41
C SER A 35 2.49 7.05 3.09
N CYS A 36 1.72 5.98 3.20
CA CYS A 36 2.13 4.62 3.49
C CYS A 36 1.68 3.74 2.32
N ILE A 37 2.64 3.08 1.68
CA ILE A 37 2.45 2.42 0.40
C ILE A 37 2.85 0.96 0.53
N ASP A 38 1.92 0.07 0.23
CA ASP A 38 2.15 -1.36 0.03
C ASP A 38 2.01 -1.65 -1.46
N ALA A 39 3.09 -2.11 -2.09
CA ALA A 39 3.05 -2.62 -3.45
C ALA A 39 3.07 -4.15 -3.43
N VAL A 40 2.22 -4.78 -4.24
CA VAL A 40 2.16 -6.23 -4.40
C VAL A 40 2.59 -6.56 -5.82
N GLU A 41 3.59 -7.41 -5.97
CA GLU A 41 4.12 -7.82 -7.27
C GLU A 41 4.21 -9.34 -7.35
N ILE A 42 3.80 -9.92 -8.47
CA ILE A 42 3.78 -11.37 -8.65
C ILE A 42 5.15 -11.90 -9.08
N ASP A 43 5.92 -11.12 -9.84
CA ASP A 43 7.23 -11.52 -10.34
C ASP A 43 8.37 -10.84 -9.56
N PRO A 44 9.17 -11.59 -8.77
CA PRO A 44 10.31 -11.02 -8.03
C PRO A 44 11.35 -10.36 -8.93
N SER A 45 11.45 -10.76 -10.20
CA SER A 45 12.37 -10.17 -11.18
C SER A 45 12.03 -8.70 -11.44
N MET A 46 10.76 -8.30 -11.35
CA MET A 46 10.34 -6.91 -11.54
C MET A 46 10.81 -6.02 -10.38
N LEU A 47 10.80 -6.52 -9.14
CA LEU A 47 11.38 -5.81 -8.00
C LEU A 47 12.90 -5.63 -8.17
N GLU A 48 13.60 -6.65 -8.63
CA GLU A 48 15.03 -6.56 -8.93
C GLU A 48 15.31 -5.49 -9.99
N VAL A 49 14.59 -5.55 -11.12
CA VAL A 49 14.76 -4.60 -12.22
C VAL A 49 14.46 -3.17 -11.78
N ALA A 50 13.35 -2.95 -11.06
CA ALA A 50 12.98 -1.63 -10.56
C ALA A 50 14.04 -1.06 -9.61
N THR A 51 14.60 -1.90 -8.73
CA THR A 51 15.61 -1.49 -7.75
C THR A 51 16.95 -1.19 -8.40
N GLN A 52 17.42 -2.05 -9.31
CA GLN A 52 18.74 -1.92 -9.92
C GLN A 52 18.80 -0.84 -11.00
N TRP A 53 17.72 -0.67 -11.78
CA TRP A 53 17.75 0.14 -13.00
C TRP A 53 16.85 1.37 -12.98
N PHE A 54 15.79 1.37 -12.18
CA PHE A 54 14.80 2.47 -12.16
C PHE A 54 14.82 3.31 -10.88
N GLY A 55 15.80 3.07 -9.99
CA GLY A 55 15.97 3.85 -8.76
C GLY A 55 14.87 3.61 -7.72
N PHE A 56 14.10 2.53 -7.85
CA PHE A 56 13.12 2.15 -6.85
C PHE A 56 13.80 1.72 -5.55
N SER A 57 13.26 2.10 -4.40
CA SER A 57 13.75 1.66 -3.11
C SER A 57 12.62 1.51 -2.10
N GLN A 58 12.74 0.52 -1.23
CA GLN A 58 11.84 0.32 -0.09
C GLN A 58 12.26 1.22 1.07
N SER A 59 11.29 1.62 1.89
CA SER A 59 11.51 2.46 3.08
C SER A 59 10.53 2.06 4.18
N ASP A 60 10.47 2.81 5.28
CA ASP A 60 9.44 2.60 6.31
C ASP A 60 8.03 2.93 5.79
N ARG A 61 7.93 3.74 4.74
CA ARG A 61 6.68 4.16 4.10
C ARG A 61 6.37 3.46 2.77
N MET A 62 7.27 2.61 2.29
CA MET A 62 7.18 1.92 1.00
C MET A 62 7.62 0.47 1.18
N LYS A 63 6.67 -0.47 1.14
CA LYS A 63 6.93 -1.91 1.25
C LYS A 63 6.51 -2.61 -0.04
N VAL A 64 7.27 -3.63 -0.44
CA VAL A 64 6.92 -4.51 -1.55
C VAL A 64 6.68 -5.92 -1.02
N HIS A 65 5.56 -6.51 -1.40
CA HIS A 65 5.18 -7.88 -1.11
C HIS A 65 5.22 -8.69 -2.40
N ILE A 66 6.04 -9.75 -2.44
CA ILE A 66 6.04 -10.67 -3.57
C ILE A 66 4.93 -11.71 -3.35
N ALA A 67 3.82 -11.55 -4.07
CA ALA A 67 2.63 -12.38 -3.94
C ALA A 67 1.70 -12.20 -5.14
N ASP A 68 0.77 -13.15 -5.32
CA ASP A 68 -0.40 -12.92 -6.16
C ASP A 68 -1.29 -11.82 -5.54
N GLY A 69 -1.69 -10.85 -6.34
CA GLY A 69 -2.48 -9.71 -5.87
C GLY A 69 -3.87 -10.08 -5.37
N LEU A 70 -4.52 -11.08 -6.00
CA LEU A 70 -5.84 -11.57 -5.58
C LEU A 70 -5.74 -12.28 -4.23
N ASP A 71 -4.74 -13.14 -4.07
CA ASP A 71 -4.50 -13.85 -2.81
C ASP A 71 -4.16 -12.86 -1.69
N TYR A 72 -3.34 -11.85 -1.97
CA TYR A 72 -2.97 -10.83 -1.00
C TYR A 72 -4.18 -10.02 -0.52
N ILE A 73 -5.03 -9.56 -1.45
CA ILE A 73 -6.26 -8.82 -1.14
C ILE A 73 -7.24 -9.70 -0.35
N THR A 74 -7.44 -10.94 -0.78
CA THR A 74 -8.34 -11.88 -0.08
C THR A 74 -7.85 -12.14 1.34
N GLY A 75 -6.54 -12.31 1.52
CA GLY A 75 -5.91 -12.44 2.83
C GLY A 75 -6.05 -11.19 3.70
N LEU A 76 -6.08 -9.98 3.12
CA LEU A 76 -6.37 -8.71 3.81
C LEU A 76 -7.83 -8.61 4.28
N ALA A 77 -8.78 -8.95 3.42
CA ALA A 77 -10.19 -8.93 3.80
C ALA A 77 -10.51 -9.97 4.89
N GLY A 78 -9.89 -11.15 4.81
CA GLY A 78 -10.07 -12.21 5.80
C GLY A 78 -9.57 -11.85 7.21
N ARG A 79 -8.49 -11.07 7.32
CA ARG A 79 -7.95 -10.60 8.61
C ARG A 79 -8.77 -9.45 9.23
N GLU A 80 -9.43 -8.63 8.41
CA GLU A 80 -10.39 -7.62 8.91
C GLU A 80 -11.77 -8.21 9.27
N GLY A 81 -12.16 -9.30 8.60
CA GLY A 81 -13.41 -10.03 8.86
C GLY A 81 -13.55 -10.59 10.29
N THR A 82 -12.43 -10.81 11.00
CA THR A 82 -12.45 -11.22 12.42
C THR A 82 -12.78 -10.05 13.36
N ALA A 83 -12.46 -8.80 12.99
CA ALA A 83 -12.72 -7.63 13.83
C ALA A 83 -14.17 -7.12 13.76
N ILE A 84 -14.89 -7.38 12.66
CA ILE A 84 -16.31 -7.00 12.52
C ILE A 84 -17.28 -8.00 13.16
N GLY A 85 -16.82 -9.22 13.50
CA GLY A 85 -17.63 -10.24 14.17
C GLY A 85 -17.98 -9.91 15.63
N GLU A 86 -17.22 -9.02 16.28
CA GLU A 86 -17.46 -8.66 17.69
C GLU A 86 -18.47 -7.50 17.87
N PHE A 87 -18.82 -6.77 16.80
CA PHE A 87 -19.83 -5.71 16.87
C PHE A 87 -21.27 -6.19 16.57
N GLY A 88 -21.44 -7.37 15.97
CA GLY A 88 -22.75 -7.91 15.61
C GLY A 88 -23.57 -8.48 16.77
N GLY A 89 -22.99 -8.58 17.97
CA GLY A 89 -23.62 -9.21 19.14
C GLY A 89 -24.38 -8.27 20.09
N MET A 90 -24.50 -6.98 19.77
CA MET A 90 -25.01 -5.98 20.73
C MET A 90 -26.14 -5.09 20.22
N LEU A 91 -27.03 -5.61 19.35
CA LEU A 91 -28.27 -4.92 18.96
C LEU A 91 -29.48 -5.87 18.87
N ARG A 92 -29.70 -6.67 19.92
CA ARG A 92 -31.00 -7.30 20.19
C ARG A 92 -31.37 -7.02 21.64
N GLU A 93 -32.23 -6.02 21.83
CA GLU A 93 -33.18 -5.65 22.92
C GLU A 93 -33.40 -4.13 22.67
N GLU A 94 -34.57 -3.55 22.37
CA GLU A 94 -36.00 -3.91 22.47
C GLU A 94 -36.76 -3.54 21.18
#